data_AF-W1QKK7-F1
#
_entry.id   AF-W1QKK7-F1
#
_cell.length_a   1.000
_cell.length_b   1.000
_cell.length_c   1.000
_cell.angle_alpha   90.00
_cell.angle_beta   90.00
_cell.angle_gamma   90.00
#
_symmetry.space_group_name_H-M   'P 1'
#
loop_
_entity.id
_entity.type
_entity.pdbx_description
1 polymer ?
#
loop_
_entity_poly.entity_id
_entity_poly.type
_entity_poly.pdbx_seq_one_letter_code
_entity_poly.pdbx_strand_id
1 'polypeptide(L)'
;MTFNTIEDALEAYKNGEFLVVMDDEDRENEGDLIIAAEKVTQEKMAFLVKHSSGFVCVPLSTERADALDLQPMVPHNTDRHGTAYTITVDYGEGTTTGISAHDRALTVRQLANPDSQPADFLRPGHICPLRARPGLLRERVGHTEAAVQLCVLSGLQPAGAICELVNADDGLMMRLPECTKFAQEHGLKIICIKHLLEYMDEKKNLLKIMNRLFGTRNNLPKATLGDAISSIDERAASLDVKISKLNTELATYQQKMAKMRDGPGKTAIKQRALKVLKQRKQLEAQKDQLDAQSWNISQAQMTTENLKNTMITVDALKSSNKELKRTYGKIDIDKIEALQDEMLDLIDQSNELQDSLARSYDVPDDISESELDAELEALGDEIAEDETPAYLEMPTFVDEPIQPEQEETVKEGELVQ
;
A
#
# COMPACT_ATOMS: atom_id res chain seq x y z
N MET A 1 -16.17 25.60 -32.93
CA MET A 1 -15.35 24.39 -33.19
C MET A 1 -15.09 23.72 -31.86
N THR A 2 -15.06 22.40 -31.85
CA THR A 2 -15.14 21.59 -30.63
C THR A 2 -13.76 21.12 -30.20
N PHE A 3 -13.50 21.11 -28.90
CA PHE A 3 -12.33 20.44 -28.31
C PHE A 3 -12.22 18.99 -28.83
N ASN A 4 -11.00 18.47 -28.90
CA ASN A 4 -10.78 17.05 -29.21
C ASN A 4 -11.28 16.18 -28.05
N THR A 5 -11.57 14.91 -28.36
CA THR A 5 -11.87 13.91 -27.33
C THR A 5 -10.64 13.67 -26.46
N ILE A 6 -10.87 13.31 -25.19
CA ILE A 6 -9.76 13.05 -24.27
C ILE A 6 -9.00 11.80 -24.70
N GLU A 7 -9.67 10.80 -25.29
CA GLU A 7 -9.05 9.59 -25.84
C GLU A 7 -8.04 9.91 -26.94
N ASP A 8 -8.43 10.73 -27.93
CA ASP A 8 -7.52 11.14 -29.02
C ASP A 8 -6.34 11.94 -28.48
N ALA A 9 -6.59 12.81 -27.49
CA ALA A 9 -5.54 13.60 -26.85
C ALA A 9 -4.57 12.73 -26.05
N LEU A 10 -5.06 11.73 -25.31
CA LEU A 10 -4.22 10.80 -24.55
C LEU A 10 -3.34 9.93 -25.46
N GLU A 11 -3.86 9.53 -26.62
CA GLU A 11 -3.10 8.79 -27.63
C GLU A 11 -1.99 9.67 -28.25
N ALA A 12 -2.31 10.89 -28.67
CA ALA A 12 -1.32 11.86 -29.15
C ALA A 12 -0.23 12.14 -28.09
N TYR A 13 -0.65 12.37 -26.84
CA TYR A 13 0.25 12.62 -25.71
C TYR A 13 1.19 11.44 -25.45
N LYS A 14 0.66 10.21 -25.53
CA LYS A 14 1.44 8.97 -25.40
C LYS A 14 2.48 8.81 -26.50
N ASN A 15 2.15 9.24 -27.71
CA ASN A 15 3.05 9.29 -28.86
C ASN A 15 4.07 10.45 -28.79
N GLY A 16 4.03 11.24 -27.71
CA GLY A 16 4.95 12.32 -27.43
C GLY A 16 4.62 13.61 -28.17
N GLU A 17 3.38 13.79 -28.61
CA GLU A 17 2.92 15.03 -29.21
C GLU A 17 2.61 16.07 -28.12
N PHE A 18 2.67 17.35 -28.48
CA PHE A 18 2.16 18.41 -27.62
C PHE A 18 0.63 18.41 -27.63
N LEU A 19 0.04 18.76 -26.48
CA LEU A 19 -1.34 19.17 -26.37
C LEU A 19 -1.41 20.65 -26.06
N VAL A 20 -2.40 21.33 -26.62
CA VAL A 20 -2.86 22.62 -26.10
C VAL A 20 -3.92 22.33 -25.05
N VAL A 21 -3.67 22.73 -23.81
CA VAL A 21 -4.59 22.49 -22.69
C VAL A 21 -5.07 23.82 -22.16
N MET A 22 -6.39 24.04 -22.22
CA MET A 22 -7.04 25.22 -21.67
C MET A 22 -7.48 24.98 -20.23
N ASP A 23 -7.24 25.93 -19.33
CA ASP A 23 -7.91 25.96 -18.03
C ASP A 23 -9.29 26.65 -18.10
N ASP A 24 -9.92 26.84 -16.94
CA ASP A 24 -11.26 27.42 -16.86
C ASP A 24 -11.25 28.94 -17.11
N GLU A 25 -12.32 29.47 -17.70
CA GLU A 25 -12.45 30.90 -18.01
C GLU A 25 -12.41 31.77 -16.73
N ASP A 26 -12.87 31.20 -15.60
CA ASP A 26 -12.88 31.86 -14.29
C ASP A 26 -11.53 31.72 -13.52
N ARG A 27 -10.53 31.02 -14.08
CA ARG A 27 -9.22 30.81 -13.46
C ARG A 27 -8.14 31.67 -14.13
N GLU A 28 -7.35 31.13 -15.06
CA GLU A 28 -6.35 31.89 -15.81
C GLU A 28 -6.88 32.26 -17.21
N ASN A 29 -7.81 31.45 -17.75
CA ASN A 29 -8.31 31.53 -19.12
C ASN A 29 -7.18 31.49 -20.16
N GLU A 30 -6.24 30.57 -19.95
CA GLU A 30 -4.98 30.45 -20.70
C GLU A 30 -4.80 29.06 -21.27
N GLY A 31 -4.04 28.98 -22.37
CA GLY A 31 -3.65 27.72 -22.98
C GLY A 31 -2.17 27.44 -22.74
N ASP A 32 -1.87 26.27 -22.20
CA ASP A 32 -0.51 25.76 -22.08
C ASP A 32 -0.20 24.75 -23.19
N LEU A 33 1.03 24.80 -23.70
CA LEU A 33 1.62 23.67 -24.41
C LEU A 33 2.11 22.65 -23.40
N ILE A 34 1.52 21.46 -23.41
CA ILE A 34 1.84 20.38 -22.48
C ILE A 34 2.39 19.17 -23.24
N ILE A 35 3.51 18.61 -22.80
CA ILE A 35 4.11 17.37 -23.32
C ILE A 35 4.61 16.49 -22.18
N ALA A 36 4.63 15.18 -22.36
CA ALA A 36 5.27 14.27 -21.42
C ALA A 36 6.79 14.51 -21.39
N ALA A 37 7.35 14.73 -20.21
CA ALA A 37 8.75 15.13 -20.07
C ALA A 37 9.72 14.07 -20.62
N GLU A 38 9.40 12.78 -20.48
CA GLU A 38 10.21 11.68 -21.05
C GLU A 38 10.23 11.65 -22.60
N LYS A 39 9.30 12.34 -23.28
CA LYS A 39 9.17 12.36 -24.74
C LYS A 39 9.67 13.65 -25.39
N VAL A 40 10.13 14.63 -24.60
CA VAL A 40 10.58 15.91 -25.14
C VAL A 40 11.90 15.75 -25.88
N THR A 41 11.97 16.27 -27.11
CA THR A 41 13.22 16.33 -27.90
C THR A 41 13.75 17.76 -27.93
N GLN A 42 14.97 17.95 -28.45
CA GLN A 42 15.53 19.28 -28.65
C GLN A 42 14.64 20.15 -29.55
N GLU A 43 14.13 19.60 -30.64
CA GLU A 43 13.27 20.30 -31.61
C GLU A 43 11.94 20.68 -30.96
N LYS A 44 11.38 19.78 -30.15
CA LYS A 44 10.15 20.05 -29.39
C LYS A 44 10.36 21.12 -28.34
N MET A 45 11.50 21.14 -27.65
CA MET A 45 11.84 22.22 -26.72
C MET A 45 12.04 23.55 -27.44
N ALA A 46 12.69 23.55 -28.61
CA ALA A 46 12.83 24.75 -29.43
C ALA A 46 11.46 25.27 -29.90
N PHE A 47 10.55 24.36 -30.28
CA PHE A 47 9.17 24.69 -30.61
C PHE A 47 8.43 25.29 -29.40
N LEU A 48 8.50 24.64 -28.25
CA LEU A 48 7.89 25.13 -27.01
C LEU A 48 8.33 26.56 -26.72
N VAL A 49 9.65 26.79 -26.68
CA VAL A 49 10.22 28.12 -26.36
C VAL A 49 9.87 29.17 -27.39
N LYS A 50 9.80 28.82 -28.68
CA LYS A 50 9.47 29.77 -29.75
C LYS A 50 8.02 30.27 -29.66
N HIS A 51 7.11 29.45 -29.15
CA HIS A 51 5.66 29.71 -29.20
C HIS A 51 5.02 29.96 -27.83
N SER A 52 5.82 30.05 -26.77
CA SER A 52 5.34 30.25 -25.40
C SER A 52 6.04 31.42 -24.72
N SER A 53 5.70 31.68 -23.46
CA SER A 53 6.39 32.63 -22.59
C SER A 53 7.90 32.38 -22.45
N GLY A 54 8.35 31.14 -22.74
CA GLY A 54 9.73 30.70 -22.59
C GLY A 54 10.10 30.34 -21.13
N PHE A 55 9.19 30.55 -20.17
CA PHE A 55 9.34 30.20 -18.77
C PHE A 55 9.00 28.72 -18.52
N VAL A 56 9.81 27.85 -19.11
CA VAL A 56 9.54 26.40 -19.17
C VAL A 56 9.48 25.78 -17.77
N CYS A 57 8.32 25.26 -17.44
CA CYS A 57 8.04 24.59 -16.18
C CYS A 57 7.93 23.08 -16.35
N VAL A 58 8.28 22.32 -15.31
CA VAL A 58 8.21 20.85 -15.32
C VAL A 58 7.37 20.36 -14.14
N PRO A 59 6.06 20.18 -14.32
CA PRO A 59 5.22 19.51 -13.34
C PRO A 59 5.67 18.08 -13.07
N LEU A 60 5.88 17.76 -11.79
CA LEU A 60 6.30 16.47 -11.29
C LEU A 60 5.34 16.00 -10.21
N SER A 61 5.16 14.69 -10.08
CA SER A 61 4.57 14.12 -8.86
C SER A 61 5.36 14.52 -7.62
N THR A 62 4.67 14.56 -6.48
CA THR A 62 5.26 14.84 -5.17
C THR A 62 6.38 13.86 -4.85
N GLU A 63 6.18 12.58 -5.14
CA GLU A 63 7.13 11.50 -4.91
C GLU A 63 8.40 11.69 -5.75
N ARG A 64 8.25 12.11 -7.02
CA ARG A 64 9.39 12.37 -7.88
C ARG A 64 10.16 13.61 -7.43
N ALA A 65 9.46 14.67 -7.03
CA ALA A 65 10.10 15.86 -6.48
C ALA A 65 10.89 15.54 -5.20
N ASP A 66 10.34 14.72 -4.30
CA ASP A 66 11.03 14.27 -3.08
C ASP A 66 12.25 13.39 -3.39
N ALA A 67 12.12 12.44 -4.34
CA ALA A 67 13.22 11.57 -4.74
C ALA A 67 14.43 12.35 -5.32
N LEU A 68 14.16 13.50 -5.94
CA LEU A 68 15.18 14.39 -6.50
C LEU A 68 15.62 15.52 -5.55
N ASP A 69 15.15 15.55 -4.31
CA ASP A 69 15.42 16.61 -3.33
C ASP A 69 15.12 18.02 -3.88
N LEU A 70 13.98 18.16 -4.56
CA LEU A 70 13.51 19.43 -5.11
C LEU A 70 12.73 20.22 -4.07
N GLN A 71 13.48 20.96 -3.25
CA GLN A 71 12.91 21.81 -2.20
C GLN A 71 12.08 22.97 -2.78
N PRO A 72 11.03 23.43 -2.08
CA PRO A 72 10.28 24.63 -2.47
C PRO A 72 11.21 25.83 -2.69
N MET A 73 10.92 26.65 -3.70
CA MET A 73 11.74 27.81 -4.06
C MET A 73 11.78 28.85 -2.93
N VAL A 74 10.66 29.02 -2.24
CA VAL A 74 10.49 29.96 -1.13
C VAL A 74 9.84 29.27 0.07
N PRO A 75 10.17 29.68 1.31
CA PRO A 75 9.58 29.11 2.52
C PRO A 75 8.10 29.48 2.70
N HIS A 76 7.67 30.63 2.15
CA HIS A 76 6.29 31.12 2.22
C HIS A 76 5.83 31.54 0.83
N ASN A 77 4.94 30.75 0.22
CA ASN A 77 4.43 31.02 -1.10
C ASN A 77 3.31 32.08 -1.04
N THR A 78 3.51 33.19 -1.75
CA THR A 78 2.55 34.30 -1.87
C THR A 78 1.94 34.42 -3.27
N ASP A 79 2.19 33.45 -4.15
CA ASP A 79 1.57 33.35 -5.47
C ASP A 79 0.04 33.26 -5.33
N ARG A 80 -0.70 34.02 -6.15
CA ARG A 80 -2.17 34.10 -6.10
C ARG A 80 -2.85 32.75 -6.27
N HIS A 81 -2.27 31.87 -7.10
CA HIS A 81 -2.78 30.54 -7.41
C HIS A 81 -2.02 29.43 -6.69
N GLY A 82 -1.09 29.80 -5.80
CA GLY A 82 -0.25 28.91 -5.03
C GLY A 82 0.60 27.99 -5.90
N THR A 83 1.07 28.46 -7.05
CA THR A 83 1.91 27.65 -7.96
C THR A 83 3.16 27.17 -7.21
N ALA A 84 3.35 25.85 -7.17
CA ALA A 84 4.29 25.19 -6.26
C ALA A 84 5.69 25.06 -6.89
N TYR A 85 6.34 26.21 -7.09
CA TYR A 85 7.71 26.29 -7.60
C TYR A 85 8.72 25.63 -6.66
N THR A 86 9.63 24.86 -7.23
CA THR A 86 10.81 24.33 -6.54
C THR A 86 12.07 25.09 -6.96
N ILE A 87 13.20 24.82 -6.32
CA ILE A 87 14.50 25.33 -6.78
C ILE A 87 14.72 24.97 -8.26
N THR A 88 15.16 25.94 -9.07
CA THR A 88 15.42 25.70 -10.49
C THR A 88 16.63 24.79 -10.67
N VAL A 89 16.65 24.04 -11.77
CA VAL A 89 17.68 23.02 -12.03
C VAL A 89 18.15 23.02 -13.47
N ASP A 90 19.39 22.56 -13.64
CA ASP A 90 19.93 22.02 -14.89
C ASP A 90 20.45 20.62 -14.63
N TYR A 91 20.44 19.74 -15.63
CA TYR A 91 21.17 18.49 -15.53
C TYR A 91 22.66 18.73 -15.71
N GLY A 92 23.51 18.09 -14.91
CA GLY A 92 24.95 18.42 -14.85
C GLY A 92 25.77 17.81 -15.99
N GLU A 93 25.46 16.59 -16.42
CA GLU A 93 26.23 15.89 -17.46
C GLU A 93 25.63 16.11 -18.85
N GLY A 94 26.45 16.43 -19.84
CA GLY A 94 26.00 16.61 -21.23
C GLY A 94 25.27 17.93 -21.51
N THR A 95 25.16 18.82 -20.53
CA THR A 95 24.75 20.21 -20.73
C THR A 95 25.97 21.13 -20.82
N THR A 96 25.74 22.36 -21.27
CA THR A 96 26.77 23.42 -21.35
C THR A 96 26.42 24.56 -20.40
N THR A 97 25.60 25.50 -20.86
CA THR A 97 25.13 26.63 -20.05
C THR A 97 23.73 26.40 -19.48
N GLY A 98 23.03 25.34 -19.90
CA GLY A 98 21.69 24.99 -19.40
C GLY A 98 20.54 25.60 -20.19
N ILE A 99 20.72 26.76 -20.84
CA ILE A 99 19.61 27.53 -21.43
C ILE A 99 19.18 27.07 -22.84
N SER A 100 20.06 26.38 -23.56
CA SER A 100 19.77 25.97 -24.94
C SER A 100 18.57 25.02 -24.99
N ALA A 101 17.90 24.92 -26.15
CA ALA A 101 16.81 23.96 -26.32
C ALA A 101 17.28 22.51 -26.08
N HIS A 102 18.52 22.21 -26.45
CA HIS A 102 19.17 20.93 -26.17
C HIS A 102 19.27 20.67 -24.66
N ASP A 103 19.90 21.60 -23.93
CA ASP A 103 20.21 21.45 -22.51
C ASP A 103 18.93 21.39 -21.66
N ARG A 104 17.96 22.24 -21.99
CA ARG A 104 16.63 22.23 -21.36
C ARG A 104 15.88 20.93 -21.64
N ALA A 105 15.86 20.46 -22.89
CA ALA A 105 15.22 19.18 -23.22
C ALA A 105 15.87 18.00 -22.48
N LEU A 106 17.20 17.98 -22.38
CA LEU A 106 17.93 16.97 -21.62
C LEU A 106 17.55 17.03 -20.14
N THR A 107 17.56 18.22 -19.53
CA THR A 107 17.17 18.41 -18.13
C THR A 107 15.75 17.93 -17.86
N VAL A 108 14.79 18.28 -18.73
CA VAL A 108 13.40 17.83 -18.63
C VAL A 108 13.28 16.30 -18.71
N ARG A 109 13.98 15.64 -19.64
CA ARG A 109 13.97 14.17 -19.73
C ARG A 109 14.55 13.52 -18.48
N GLN A 110 15.62 14.07 -17.91
CA GLN A 110 16.24 13.53 -16.70
C GLN A 110 15.38 13.76 -15.45
N LEU A 111 14.64 14.87 -15.39
CA LEU A 111 13.63 15.06 -14.34
C LEU A 111 12.56 13.95 -14.37
N ALA A 112 12.24 13.39 -15.54
CA ALA A 112 11.33 12.25 -15.68
C ALA A 112 11.99 10.87 -15.49
N ASN A 113 13.32 10.77 -15.60
CA ASN A 113 14.05 9.50 -15.60
C ASN A 113 14.10 8.88 -14.19
N PRO A 114 13.50 7.70 -13.94
CA PRO A 114 13.45 7.10 -12.61
C PRO A 114 14.84 6.84 -11.99
N ASP A 115 15.88 6.68 -12.82
CA ASP A 115 17.24 6.39 -12.35
C ASP A 115 18.02 7.63 -11.89
N SER A 116 17.58 8.84 -12.31
CA SER A 116 18.29 10.07 -11.94
C SER A 116 18.20 10.34 -10.44
N GLN A 117 19.32 10.82 -9.91
CA GLN A 117 19.55 11.11 -8.51
C GLN A 117 19.63 12.62 -8.25
N PRO A 118 19.41 13.09 -7.01
CA PRO A 118 19.51 14.51 -6.66
C PRO A 118 20.83 15.17 -7.09
N ALA A 119 21.95 14.43 -7.00
CA ALA A 119 23.29 14.91 -7.29
C ALA A 119 23.56 15.14 -8.79
N ASP A 120 22.72 14.59 -9.67
CA ASP A 120 22.88 14.76 -11.11
C ASP A 120 22.42 16.15 -11.58
N PHE A 121 21.71 16.89 -10.71
CA PHE A 121 21.16 18.20 -11.02
C PHE A 121 21.95 19.33 -10.35
N LEU A 122 22.28 20.35 -11.12
CA LEU A 122 22.81 21.62 -10.65
C LEU A 122 21.67 22.50 -10.14
N ARG A 123 21.95 23.30 -9.10
CA ARG A 123 21.00 24.22 -8.45
C ARG A 123 21.72 25.54 -8.15
N PRO A 124 21.22 26.72 -8.62
CA PRO A 124 20.07 26.91 -9.51
C PRO A 124 20.35 26.44 -10.95
N GLY A 125 19.33 26.47 -11.80
CA GLY A 125 19.43 26.27 -13.25
C GLY A 125 18.31 26.94 -14.04
N HIS A 126 18.02 26.46 -15.25
CA HIS A 126 17.15 27.13 -16.22
C HIS A 126 15.80 26.44 -16.47
N ILE A 127 15.58 25.29 -15.85
CA ILE A 127 14.28 24.62 -15.80
C ILE A 127 13.63 24.88 -14.44
N CYS A 128 12.31 25.12 -14.43
CA CYS A 128 11.54 25.39 -13.22
C CYS A 128 10.63 24.20 -12.87
N PRO A 129 11.04 23.27 -11.98
CA PRO A 129 10.18 22.16 -11.62
C PRO A 129 9.04 22.64 -10.72
N LEU A 130 7.84 22.11 -10.97
CA LEU A 130 6.62 22.37 -10.21
C LEU A 130 6.18 21.10 -9.51
N ARG A 131 5.81 21.21 -8.23
CA ARG A 131 5.28 20.07 -7.48
C ARG A 131 3.77 19.99 -7.61
N ALA A 132 3.29 18.99 -8.34
CA ALA A 132 1.86 18.70 -8.38
C ALA A 132 1.37 18.20 -7.03
N ARG A 133 0.14 18.58 -6.67
CA ARG A 133 -0.49 18.08 -5.43
C ARG A 133 -0.77 16.57 -5.53
N PRO A 134 -0.70 15.82 -4.42
CA PRO A 134 -0.92 14.37 -4.43
C PRO A 134 -2.26 13.93 -5.03
N GLY A 135 -3.34 14.70 -4.84
CA GLY A 135 -4.65 14.42 -5.43
C GLY A 135 -4.81 14.87 -6.89
N LEU A 136 -3.78 15.44 -7.51
CA LEU A 136 -3.77 15.96 -8.87
C LEU A 136 -5.00 16.84 -9.16
N LEU A 137 -5.66 16.64 -10.31
CA LEU A 137 -6.82 17.44 -10.71
C LEU A 137 -8.02 17.35 -9.75
N ARG A 138 -8.08 16.31 -8.90
CA ARG A 138 -9.12 16.21 -7.87
C ARG A 138 -8.84 17.10 -6.65
N GLU A 139 -7.62 17.61 -6.52
CA GLU A 139 -7.22 18.50 -5.42
C GLU A 139 -6.97 19.94 -5.89
N ARG A 140 -6.41 20.13 -7.09
CA ARG A 140 -6.22 21.44 -7.71
C ARG A 140 -6.41 21.37 -9.22
N VAL A 141 -7.26 22.23 -9.74
CA VAL A 141 -7.62 22.29 -11.17
C VAL A 141 -6.72 23.29 -11.89
N GLY A 142 -5.47 22.91 -12.15
CA GLY A 142 -4.51 23.77 -12.88
C GLY A 142 -3.59 22.98 -13.82
N HIS A 143 -2.85 23.68 -14.66
CA HIS A 143 -1.96 23.09 -15.67
C HIS A 143 -0.89 22.16 -15.07
N THR A 144 -0.37 22.49 -13.89
CA THR A 144 0.57 21.63 -13.14
C THR A 144 -0.02 20.24 -12.90
N GLU A 145 -1.21 20.18 -12.32
CA GLU A 145 -1.89 18.92 -12.04
C GLU A 145 -2.35 18.22 -13.34
N ALA A 146 -2.80 18.98 -14.34
CA ALA A 146 -3.21 18.43 -15.63
C ALA A 146 -2.06 17.69 -16.33
N ALA A 147 -0.86 18.29 -16.36
CA ALA A 147 0.31 17.68 -16.99
C ALA A 147 0.68 16.33 -16.37
N VAL A 148 0.70 16.25 -15.02
CA VAL A 148 0.98 14.99 -14.33
C VAL A 148 -0.19 14.01 -14.48
N GLN A 149 -1.43 14.49 -14.47
CA GLN A 149 -2.62 13.64 -14.66
C GLN A 149 -2.66 12.99 -16.05
N LEU A 150 -2.29 13.73 -17.10
CA LEU A 150 -2.14 13.20 -18.46
C LEU A 150 -1.09 12.09 -18.52
N CYS A 151 0.07 12.29 -17.86
CA CYS A 151 1.09 11.25 -17.76
C CYS A 151 0.55 9.97 -17.11
N VAL A 152 -0.17 10.10 -15.99
CA VAL A 152 -0.78 8.96 -15.28
C VAL A 152 -1.82 8.24 -16.16
N LEU A 153 -2.67 8.98 -16.86
CA LEU A 153 -3.69 8.39 -17.73
C LEU A 153 -3.11 7.70 -18.97
N SER A 154 -1.97 8.18 -19.47
CA SER A 154 -1.24 7.60 -20.61
C SER A 154 -0.22 6.53 -20.22
N GLY A 155 -0.02 6.25 -18.93
CA GLY A 155 0.94 5.25 -18.44
C GLY A 155 2.41 5.65 -18.62
N LEU A 156 2.70 6.95 -18.55
CA LEU A 156 4.04 7.53 -18.66
C LEU A 156 4.61 7.91 -17.29
N GLN A 157 5.89 8.26 -17.23
CA GLN A 157 6.52 8.82 -16.04
C GLN A 157 5.75 10.06 -15.59
N PRO A 158 5.47 10.24 -14.28
CA PRO A 158 4.60 11.30 -13.76
C PRO A 158 5.31 12.66 -13.71
N ALA A 159 5.71 13.12 -14.90
CA ALA A 159 6.51 14.30 -15.18
C ALA A 159 6.11 14.86 -16.56
N GLY A 160 5.62 16.09 -16.59
CA GLY A 160 5.30 16.82 -17.83
C GLY A 160 6.18 18.06 -17.98
N ALA A 161 6.21 18.64 -19.18
CA ALA A 161 6.71 20.00 -19.40
C ALA A 161 5.57 20.88 -19.91
N ILE A 162 5.47 22.07 -19.34
CA ILE A 162 4.44 23.07 -19.68
C ILE A 162 5.09 24.43 -19.94
N CYS A 163 4.45 25.21 -20.80
CA CYS A 163 4.72 26.63 -20.94
C CYS A 163 3.50 27.31 -21.59
N GLU A 164 3.16 28.48 -21.08
CA GLU A 164 1.95 29.21 -21.45
C GLU A 164 2.09 29.83 -22.85
N LEU A 165 1.05 29.73 -23.68
CA LEU A 165 1.03 30.31 -25.01
C LEU A 165 0.86 31.83 -24.95
N VAL A 166 1.74 32.54 -25.67
CA VAL A 166 1.73 34.00 -25.77
C VAL A 166 1.53 34.41 -27.21
N ASN A 167 0.69 35.43 -27.43
CA ASN A 167 0.51 36.06 -28.71
C ASN A 167 1.81 36.81 -29.08
N ALA A 168 2.40 36.45 -30.23
CA ALA A 168 3.68 36.99 -30.66
C ALA A 168 3.62 38.45 -31.14
N ASP A 169 2.44 38.94 -31.50
CA ASP A 169 2.25 40.29 -32.04
C ASP A 169 2.13 41.36 -30.93
N ASP A 170 1.43 41.03 -29.84
CA ASP A 170 1.19 41.96 -28.72
C ASP A 170 1.77 41.52 -27.36
N GLY A 171 2.24 40.28 -27.25
CA GLY A 171 2.82 39.71 -26.04
C GLY A 171 1.80 39.31 -24.97
N LEU A 172 0.49 39.41 -25.25
CA LEU A 172 -0.56 38.99 -24.33
C LEU A 172 -0.75 37.48 -24.36
N MET A 173 -1.41 36.95 -23.34
CA MET A 173 -1.71 35.52 -23.24
C MET A 173 -2.76 35.11 -24.27
N MET A 174 -2.50 34.03 -25.02
CA MET A 174 -3.46 33.53 -26.00
C MET A 174 -4.72 33.01 -25.30
N ARG A 175 -5.89 33.43 -25.78
CA ARG A 175 -7.20 32.93 -25.32
C ARG A 175 -7.71 31.82 -26.23
N LEU A 176 -8.82 31.18 -25.85
CA LEU A 176 -9.38 30.03 -26.57
C LEU A 176 -9.45 30.18 -28.11
N PRO A 177 -9.90 31.31 -28.70
CA PRO A 177 -9.92 31.45 -30.15
C PRO A 177 -8.54 31.38 -30.79
N GLU A 178 -7.53 32.00 -30.17
CA GLU A 178 -6.16 32.02 -30.64
C GLU A 178 -5.48 30.66 -30.43
N CYS A 179 -5.65 30.05 -29.26
CA CYS A 179 -5.19 28.70 -28.96
C CYS A 179 -5.77 27.66 -29.94
N THR A 180 -7.05 27.82 -30.32
CA THR A 180 -7.70 26.95 -31.31
C THR A 180 -7.06 27.10 -32.68
N LYS A 181 -6.81 28.35 -33.11
CA LYS A 181 -6.15 28.63 -34.39
C LYS A 181 -4.72 28.08 -34.40
N PHE A 182 -3.98 28.30 -33.32
CA PHE A 182 -2.62 27.79 -33.12
C PHE A 182 -2.59 26.26 -33.20
N ALA A 183 -3.50 25.58 -32.50
CA ALA A 183 -3.61 24.11 -32.54
C ALA A 183 -3.86 23.60 -33.96
N GLN A 184 -4.73 24.26 -34.73
CA GLN A 184 -4.98 23.90 -36.14
C GLN A 184 -3.77 24.14 -37.04
N GLU A 185 -3.11 25.30 -36.92
CA GLU A 185 -1.93 25.66 -37.71
C GLU A 185 -0.78 24.67 -37.51
N HIS A 186 -0.64 24.13 -36.30
CA HIS A 186 0.42 23.20 -35.93
C HIS A 186 0.00 21.72 -35.88
N GLY A 187 -1.26 21.41 -36.19
CA GLY A 187 -1.79 20.03 -36.17
C GLY A 187 -1.83 19.41 -34.76
N LEU A 188 -1.95 20.23 -33.71
CA LEU A 188 -1.99 19.80 -32.32
C LEU A 188 -3.43 19.55 -31.86
N LYS A 189 -3.60 18.64 -30.91
CA LYS A 189 -4.89 18.45 -30.23
C LYS A 189 -5.09 19.52 -29.18
N ILE A 190 -6.32 20.02 -29.06
CA ILE A 190 -6.73 20.97 -28.03
C ILE A 190 -7.80 20.36 -27.13
N ILE A 191 -7.59 20.44 -25.82
CA ILE A 191 -8.51 19.97 -24.78
C ILE A 191 -8.67 21.04 -23.69
N CYS A 192 -9.64 20.85 -22.79
CA CYS A 192 -9.75 21.65 -21.58
C CYS A 192 -9.72 20.76 -20.33
N ILE A 193 -9.26 21.32 -19.21
CA ILE A 193 -9.14 20.58 -17.94
C ILE A 193 -10.50 20.04 -17.47
N LYS A 194 -11.58 20.77 -17.74
CA LYS A 194 -12.95 20.33 -17.42
C LYS A 194 -13.32 19.01 -18.09
N HIS A 195 -13.09 18.88 -19.40
CA HIS A 195 -13.37 17.62 -20.12
C HIS A 195 -12.48 16.48 -19.62
N LEU A 196 -11.23 16.78 -19.23
CA LEU A 196 -10.33 15.77 -18.66
C LEU A 196 -10.86 15.23 -17.32
N LEU A 197 -11.42 16.09 -16.46
CA LEU A 197 -12.09 15.69 -15.22
C LEU A 197 -13.34 14.85 -15.48
N GLU A 198 -14.18 15.25 -16.44
CA GLU A 198 -15.38 14.51 -16.84
C GLU A 198 -15.03 13.09 -17.32
N TYR A 199 -14.02 12.98 -18.21
CA TYR A 199 -13.48 11.69 -18.66
C TYR A 199 -13.01 10.81 -17.49
N MET A 200 -12.33 11.39 -16.49
CA MET A 200 -11.87 10.64 -15.32
C MET A 200 -13.04 10.09 -14.48
N ASP A 201 -14.14 10.84 -14.37
CA ASP A 201 -15.33 10.40 -13.63
C ASP A 201 -16.11 9.33 -14.39
N GLU A 202 -16.25 9.46 -15.71
CA GLU A 202 -16.85 8.44 -16.58
C GLU A 202 -16.08 7.12 -16.52
N LYS A 203 -14.74 7.16 -16.66
CA LYS A 203 -13.88 5.98 -16.57
C LYS A 203 -13.99 5.29 -15.21
N LYS A 204 -14.07 6.06 -14.13
CA LYS A 204 -14.27 5.53 -12.77
C LYS A 204 -15.64 4.86 -12.61
N ASN A 205 -16.69 5.44 -13.18
CA ASN A 205 -18.03 4.86 -13.16
C ASN A 205 -18.11 3.58 -13.99
N LEU A 206 -17.50 3.55 -15.17
CA LEU A 206 -17.36 2.35 -16.00
C LEU A 206 -16.64 1.24 -15.23
N LEU A 207 -15.51 1.54 -14.58
CA LEU A 207 -14.79 0.57 -13.73
C LEU A 207 -15.67 0.03 -12.60
N LYS A 208 -16.46 0.87 -11.92
CA LYS A 208 -17.41 0.42 -10.90
C LYS A 208 -18.50 -0.49 -11.46
N ILE A 209 -19.04 -0.16 -12.63
CA ILE A 209 -20.05 -0.97 -13.31
C ILE A 209 -19.47 -2.32 -13.73
N MET A 210 -18.28 -2.33 -14.33
CA MET A 210 -17.56 -3.55 -14.70
C MET A 210 -17.26 -4.41 -13.46
N ASN A 211 -16.79 -3.82 -12.37
CA ASN A 211 -16.53 -4.53 -11.12
C ASN A 211 -17.82 -5.12 -10.49
N ARG A 212 -18.97 -4.47 -10.69
CA ARG A 212 -20.28 -4.98 -10.26
C ARG A 212 -20.78 -6.11 -11.16
N LEU A 213 -20.58 -6.02 -12.47
CA LEU A 213 -21.08 -6.98 -13.46
C LEU A 213 -20.23 -8.25 -13.55
N PHE A 214 -18.91 -8.12 -13.42
CA PHE A 214 -17.97 -9.22 -13.67
C PHE A 214 -17.19 -9.67 -12.44
N GLY A 215 -17.41 -9.03 -11.28
CA GLY A 215 -16.62 -9.26 -10.07
C GLY A 215 -15.19 -8.73 -10.23
N THR A 216 -14.52 -8.48 -9.10
CA THR A 216 -13.12 -8.04 -9.11
C THR A 216 -12.21 -9.25 -9.29
N ARG A 217 -11.68 -9.49 -10.49
CA ARG A 217 -10.43 -10.26 -10.64
C ARG A 217 -9.26 -9.33 -10.34
N ASN A 218 -9.03 -9.05 -9.06
CA ASN A 218 -7.76 -8.47 -8.64
C ASN A 218 -6.79 -9.63 -8.37
N ASN A 219 -5.85 -9.84 -9.29
CA ASN A 219 -4.67 -10.70 -9.08
C ASN A 219 -3.54 -9.97 -8.31
N LEU A 220 -3.81 -8.79 -7.75
CA LEU A 220 -2.93 -8.14 -6.81
C LEU A 220 -3.46 -8.42 -5.39
N PRO A 221 -2.65 -9.06 -4.51
CA PRO A 221 -3.03 -9.22 -3.12
C PRO A 221 -3.35 -7.84 -2.54
N LYS A 222 -4.49 -7.71 -1.86
CA LYS A 222 -4.74 -6.50 -1.06
C LYS A 222 -3.61 -6.40 -0.03
N ALA A 223 -3.00 -5.22 0.07
CA ALA A 223 -1.95 -4.95 1.04
C ALA A 223 -2.36 -5.48 2.43
N THR A 224 -1.55 -6.38 2.94
CA THR A 224 -1.75 -7.09 4.20
C THR A 224 -1.13 -6.31 5.35
N LEU A 225 -1.50 -6.66 6.59
CA LEU A 225 -0.78 -6.14 7.77
C LEU A 225 0.71 -6.50 7.71
N GLY A 226 1.06 -7.64 7.12
CA GLY A 226 2.45 -8.03 6.85
C GLY A 226 3.18 -7.09 5.88
N ASP A 227 2.51 -6.65 4.81
CA ASP A 227 3.10 -5.69 3.86
C ASP A 227 3.35 -4.32 4.52
N ALA A 228 2.46 -3.91 5.45
CA ALA A 228 2.63 -2.69 6.22
C ALA A 228 3.81 -2.79 7.21
N ILE A 229 3.96 -3.93 7.90
CA ILE A 229 5.10 -4.20 8.79
C ILE A 229 6.41 -4.15 7.98
N SER A 230 6.48 -4.86 6.86
CA SER A 230 7.68 -4.88 6.00
C SER A 230 8.08 -3.48 5.54
N SER A 231 7.11 -2.65 5.13
CA SER A 231 7.39 -1.27 4.70
C SER A 231 7.90 -0.38 5.84
N ILE A 232 7.41 -0.57 7.07
CA ILE A 232 7.88 0.16 8.25
C ILE A 232 9.29 -0.28 8.62
N ASP A 233 9.56 -1.59 8.60
CA ASP A 233 10.86 -2.17 8.92
C ASP A 233 11.94 -1.72 7.90
N GLU A 234 11.61 -1.64 6.61
CA GLU A 234 12.51 -1.08 5.59
C GLU A 234 12.87 0.38 5.85
N ARG A 235 11.90 1.20 6.30
CA ARG A 235 12.15 2.59 6.68
C ARG A 235 13.04 2.68 7.91
N ALA A 236 12.81 1.84 8.92
CA ALA A 236 13.65 1.74 10.11
C ALA A 236 15.09 1.35 9.74
N ALA A 237 15.27 0.36 8.85
CA ALA A 237 16.58 -0.05 8.34
C ALA A 237 17.30 1.08 7.59
N SER A 238 16.58 1.89 6.81
CA SER A 238 17.14 3.08 6.15
C SER A 238 17.64 4.12 7.17
N LEU A 239 16.93 4.30 8.29
CA LEU A 239 17.38 5.16 9.38
C LEU A 239 18.63 4.60 10.06
N ASP A 240 18.75 3.29 10.25
CA ASP A 240 19.97 2.65 10.80
C ASP A 240 21.21 2.94 9.96
N VAL A 241 21.09 2.89 8.63
CA VAL A 241 22.19 3.25 7.73
C VAL A 241 22.60 4.71 7.93
N LYS A 242 21.65 5.63 8.09
CA LYS A 242 21.94 7.05 8.34
C LYS A 242 22.59 7.26 9.73
N ILE A 243 22.09 6.58 10.76
CA ILE A 243 22.64 6.62 12.11
C ILE A 243 24.09 6.10 12.12
N SER A 244 24.37 5.00 11.40
CA SER A 244 25.71 4.43 11.26
C SER A 244 26.71 5.40 10.62
N LYS A 245 26.29 6.13 9.56
CA LYS A 245 27.11 7.19 8.94
C LYS A 245 27.44 8.31 9.92
N LEU A 246 26.45 8.78 10.69
CA LEU A 246 26.66 9.84 11.70
C LEU A 246 27.55 9.36 12.85
N ASN A 247 27.43 8.09 13.27
CA ASN A 247 28.34 7.50 14.28
C ASN A 247 29.79 7.48 13.78
N THR A 248 30.01 7.14 12.51
CA THR A 248 31.34 7.17 11.88
C THR A 248 31.92 8.59 11.85
N GLU A 249 31.09 9.59 11.53
CA GLU A 249 31.50 10.99 11.55
C GLU A 249 31.82 11.48 12.97
N LEU A 250 31.00 11.11 13.96
CA LEU A 250 31.24 11.41 15.38
C LEU A 250 32.56 10.79 15.87
N ALA A 251 32.85 9.54 15.52
CA ALA A 251 34.11 8.89 15.84
C ALA A 251 35.31 9.66 15.23
N THR A 252 35.16 10.15 14.00
CA THR A 252 36.18 10.97 13.34
C THR A 252 36.42 12.29 14.09
N TYR A 253 35.36 12.96 14.55
CA TYR A 253 35.50 14.16 15.36
C TYR A 253 36.16 13.88 16.72
N GLN A 254 35.79 12.76 17.38
CA GLN A 254 36.41 12.34 18.63
C GLN A 254 37.92 12.12 18.47
N GLN A 255 38.34 11.40 17.41
CA GLN A 255 39.75 11.18 17.11
C GLN A 255 40.51 12.48 16.82
N LYS A 256 39.90 13.42 16.06
CA LYS A 256 40.49 14.73 15.79
C LYS A 256 40.67 15.53 17.08
N MET A 257 39.65 15.57 17.94
CA MET A 257 39.71 16.28 19.22
C MET A 257 40.74 15.69 20.18
N ALA A 258 40.95 14.37 20.17
CA ALA A 258 41.94 13.69 21.01
C ALA A 258 43.39 14.10 20.68
N LYS A 259 43.67 14.44 19.41
CA LYS A 259 44.98 14.89 18.93
C LYS A 259 45.20 16.41 19.06
N MET A 260 44.19 17.16 19.52
CA MET A 260 44.24 18.62 19.60
C MET A 260 44.41 19.12 21.04
N ARG A 261 45.28 20.11 21.20
CA ARG A 261 45.38 20.91 22.42
C ARG A 261 44.13 21.79 22.58
N ASP A 262 43.80 22.12 23.82
CA ASP A 262 42.66 23.00 24.10
C ASP A 262 42.89 24.40 23.54
N GLY A 263 41.88 24.90 22.82
CA GLY A 263 41.94 26.18 22.12
C GLY A 263 40.78 26.36 21.13
N PRO A 264 40.71 27.51 20.44
CA PRO A 264 39.59 27.88 19.57
C PRO A 264 39.27 26.84 18.49
N GLY A 265 40.30 26.20 17.91
CA GLY A 265 40.13 25.16 16.90
C GLY A 265 39.43 23.89 17.43
N LYS A 266 39.76 23.45 18.65
CA LYS A 266 39.11 22.29 19.29
C LYS A 266 37.66 22.61 19.67
N THR A 267 37.39 23.85 20.10
CA THR A 267 36.03 24.33 20.37
C THR A 267 35.15 24.33 19.12
N ALA A 268 35.68 24.76 17.97
CA ALA A 268 34.96 24.74 16.70
C ALA A 268 34.61 23.31 16.25
N ILE A 269 35.53 22.35 16.41
CA ILE A 269 35.26 20.93 16.11
C ILE A 269 34.21 20.35 17.07
N LYS A 270 34.29 20.69 18.37
CA LYS A 270 33.29 20.28 19.37
C LYS A 270 31.89 20.76 19.00
N GLN A 271 31.75 22.01 18.53
CA GLN A 271 30.45 22.53 18.08
C GLN A 271 29.91 21.77 16.85
N ARG A 272 30.76 21.40 15.89
CA ARG A 272 30.37 20.57 14.74
C ARG A 272 29.93 19.17 15.19
N ALA A 273 30.70 18.53 16.07
CA ALA A 273 30.35 17.24 16.64
C ALA A 273 29.01 17.27 17.40
N LEU A 274 28.71 18.35 18.13
CA LEU A 274 27.42 18.52 18.81
C LEU A 274 26.23 18.63 17.83
N LYS A 275 26.41 19.27 16.67
CA LYS A 275 25.36 19.32 15.63
C LYS A 275 25.07 17.93 15.07
N VAL A 276 26.12 17.16 14.75
CA VAL A 276 26.00 15.78 14.26
C VAL A 276 25.37 14.87 15.32
N LEU A 277 25.73 15.04 16.59
CA LEU A 277 25.10 14.30 17.70
C LEU A 277 23.61 14.63 17.83
N LYS A 278 23.22 15.90 17.67
CA LYS A 278 21.81 16.31 17.69
C LYS A 278 21.04 15.67 16.54
N GLN A 279 21.61 15.67 15.34
CA GLN A 279 21.02 15.03 14.17
C GLN A 279 20.85 13.51 14.38
N ARG A 280 21.88 12.85 14.92
CA ARG A 280 21.81 11.41 15.23
C ARG A 280 20.69 11.10 16.21
N LYS A 281 20.58 11.85 17.31
CA LYS A 281 19.50 11.68 18.30
C LYS A 281 18.10 11.88 17.70
N GLN A 282 17.96 12.79 16.74
CA GLN A 282 16.70 13.00 16.05
C GLN A 282 16.32 11.78 15.18
N LEU A 283 17.29 11.18 14.50
CA LEU A 283 17.04 9.95 13.72
C LEU A 283 16.79 8.74 14.61
N GLU A 284 17.49 8.62 15.75
CA GLU A 284 17.22 7.59 16.78
C GLU A 284 15.77 7.68 17.25
N ALA A 285 15.28 8.89 17.59
CA ALA A 285 13.89 9.08 18.01
C ALA A 285 12.86 8.75 16.90
N GLN A 286 13.18 9.04 15.63
CA GLN A 286 12.32 8.67 14.50
C GLN A 286 12.26 7.15 14.31
N LYS A 287 13.40 6.47 14.48
CA LYS A 287 13.48 5.02 14.41
C LYS A 287 12.66 4.38 15.54
N ASP A 288 12.82 4.84 16.77
CA ASP A 288 12.07 4.33 17.93
C ASP A 288 10.55 4.46 17.72
N GLN A 289 10.11 5.55 17.08
CA GLN A 289 8.70 5.75 16.71
C GLN A 289 8.23 4.73 15.66
N LEU A 290 9.04 4.44 14.64
CA LEU A 290 8.71 3.44 13.62
C LEU A 290 8.69 2.02 14.21
N ASP A 291 9.65 1.69 15.06
CA ASP A 291 9.70 0.38 15.75
C ASP A 291 8.46 0.19 16.63
N ALA A 292 8.04 1.22 17.36
CA ALA A 292 6.80 1.19 18.14
C ALA A 292 5.55 1.01 17.25
N GLN A 293 5.52 1.62 16.07
CA GLN A 293 4.44 1.41 15.10
C GLN A 293 4.42 -0.02 14.55
N SER A 294 5.59 -0.55 14.17
CA SER A 294 5.74 -1.94 13.70
C SER A 294 5.25 -2.93 14.77
N TRP A 295 5.62 -2.69 16.03
CA TRP A 295 5.16 -3.49 17.17
C TRP A 295 3.63 -3.42 17.36
N ASN A 296 3.03 -2.23 17.32
CA ASN A 296 1.58 -2.07 17.45
C ASN A 296 0.81 -2.79 16.33
N ILE A 297 1.30 -2.71 15.09
CA ILE A 297 0.67 -3.40 13.95
C ILE A 297 0.84 -4.90 14.08
N SER A 298 2.01 -5.37 14.53
CA SER A 298 2.24 -6.79 14.82
C SER A 298 1.27 -7.32 15.89
N GLN A 299 1.02 -6.56 16.96
CA GLN A 299 0.01 -6.91 17.97
C GLN A 299 -1.42 -6.98 17.39
N ALA A 300 -1.77 -6.05 16.50
CA ALA A 300 -3.06 -6.06 15.81
C ALA A 300 -3.19 -7.27 14.87
N GLN A 301 -2.10 -7.68 14.20
CA GLN A 301 -2.06 -8.87 13.37
C GLN A 301 -2.30 -10.13 14.20
N MET A 302 -1.60 -10.29 15.33
CA MET A 302 -1.79 -11.43 16.24
C MET A 302 -3.23 -11.48 16.78
N THR A 303 -3.80 -10.32 17.13
CA THR A 303 -5.19 -10.22 17.56
C THR A 303 -6.15 -10.67 16.46
N THR A 304 -5.89 -10.25 15.22
CA THR A 304 -6.70 -10.64 14.06
C THR A 304 -6.61 -12.13 13.78
N GLU A 305 -5.43 -12.74 13.91
CA GLU A 305 -5.22 -14.18 13.77
C GLU A 305 -5.98 -14.95 14.85
N ASN A 306 -5.91 -14.51 16.11
CA ASN A 306 -6.70 -15.09 17.19
C ASN A 306 -8.20 -15.00 16.93
N LEU A 307 -8.70 -13.86 16.43
CA LEU A 307 -10.11 -13.71 16.07
C LEU A 307 -10.53 -14.64 14.94
N LYS A 308 -9.67 -14.84 13.92
CA LYS A 308 -9.92 -15.83 12.86
C LYS A 308 -10.01 -17.24 13.42
N ASN A 309 -9.11 -17.63 14.31
CA ASN A 309 -9.15 -18.94 14.96
C ASN A 309 -10.42 -19.13 15.80
N THR A 310 -10.85 -18.09 16.51
CA THR A 310 -12.13 -18.09 17.24
C THR A 310 -13.31 -18.21 16.29
N MET A 311 -13.33 -17.50 15.16
CA MET A 311 -14.38 -17.63 14.15
C MET A 311 -14.45 -19.04 13.57
N ILE A 312 -13.32 -19.65 13.22
CA ILE A 312 -13.25 -21.04 12.72
C ILE A 312 -13.85 -21.98 13.77
N THR A 313 -13.51 -21.80 15.05
CA THR A 313 -14.07 -22.58 16.15
C THR A 313 -15.58 -22.39 16.27
N VAL A 314 -16.06 -21.15 16.21
CA VAL A 314 -17.50 -20.84 16.25
C VAL A 314 -18.25 -21.43 15.06
N ASP A 315 -17.67 -21.39 13.86
CA ASP A 315 -18.26 -21.98 12.66
C ASP A 315 -18.27 -23.51 12.72
N ALA A 316 -17.21 -24.13 13.24
CA ALA A 316 -17.18 -25.56 13.53
C ALA A 316 -18.24 -25.96 14.56
N LEU A 317 -18.42 -25.16 15.64
CA LEU A 317 -19.47 -25.36 16.63
C LEU A 317 -20.87 -25.16 16.04
N LYS A 318 -21.07 -24.15 15.18
CA LYS A 318 -22.36 -23.94 14.49
C LYS A 318 -22.68 -25.08 13.53
N SER A 319 -21.69 -25.56 12.77
CA SER A 319 -21.84 -26.69 11.87
C SER A 319 -22.17 -27.96 12.67
N SER A 320 -21.43 -28.20 13.76
CA SER A 320 -21.69 -29.30 14.69
C SER A 320 -23.08 -29.19 15.32
N ASN A 321 -23.51 -28.00 15.74
CA ASN A 321 -24.84 -27.75 16.30
C ASN A 321 -25.95 -27.92 15.24
N LYS A 322 -25.68 -27.53 13.99
CA LYS A 322 -26.60 -27.77 12.87
C LYS A 322 -26.75 -29.27 12.59
N GLU A 323 -25.67 -30.03 12.65
CA GLU A 323 -25.69 -31.49 12.50
C GLU A 323 -26.34 -32.17 13.71
N LEU A 324 -26.05 -31.71 14.93
CA LEU A 324 -26.77 -32.13 16.13
C LEU A 324 -28.27 -31.85 15.98
N LYS A 325 -28.69 -30.67 15.51
CA LYS A 325 -30.10 -30.39 15.20
C LYS A 325 -30.65 -31.21 14.03
N ARG A 326 -29.82 -31.74 13.14
CA ARG A 326 -30.28 -32.60 12.05
C ARG A 326 -30.49 -34.04 12.53
N THR A 327 -29.59 -34.52 13.38
CA THR A 327 -29.60 -35.84 14.00
C THR A 327 -30.64 -35.92 15.12
N TYR A 328 -30.70 -34.90 15.98
CA TYR A 328 -31.57 -34.80 17.14
C TYR A 328 -32.82 -33.93 16.94
N GLY A 329 -32.90 -33.09 15.89
CA GLY A 329 -34.11 -32.29 15.61
C GLY A 329 -35.26 -33.07 14.96
N LYS A 330 -35.11 -34.39 14.85
CA LYS A 330 -36.23 -35.34 14.68
C LYS A 330 -36.69 -35.95 16.00
N ILE A 331 -36.03 -35.64 17.12
CA ILE A 331 -36.52 -36.00 18.44
C ILE A 331 -37.48 -34.89 18.85
N ASP A 332 -38.74 -35.26 18.96
CA ASP A 332 -39.79 -34.45 19.55
C ASP A 332 -39.33 -33.91 20.91
N ILE A 333 -39.30 -32.60 21.09
CA ILE A 333 -39.04 -31.99 22.41
C ILE A 333 -40.09 -32.49 23.41
N ASP A 334 -41.31 -32.73 22.95
CA ASP A 334 -42.41 -33.31 23.73
C ASP A 334 -42.12 -34.76 24.19
N LYS A 335 -41.26 -35.51 23.47
CA LYS A 335 -40.79 -36.83 23.88
C LYS A 335 -39.60 -36.77 24.84
N ILE A 336 -38.83 -35.69 24.83
CA ILE A 336 -37.75 -35.45 25.80
C ILE A 336 -38.34 -34.98 27.13
N GLU A 337 -39.35 -34.10 27.12
CA GLU A 337 -40.12 -33.75 28.32
C GLU A 337 -40.85 -34.98 28.88
N ALA A 338 -41.50 -35.80 28.04
CA ALA A 338 -42.11 -37.04 28.48
C ALA A 338 -41.08 -38.08 29.01
N LEU A 339 -39.87 -38.14 28.45
CA LEU A 339 -38.79 -38.99 28.97
C LEU A 339 -38.16 -38.43 30.24
N GLN A 340 -38.08 -37.11 30.41
CA GLN A 340 -37.65 -36.49 31.66
C GLN A 340 -38.68 -36.71 32.75
N ASP A 341 -39.98 -36.62 32.43
CA ASP A 341 -41.08 -36.93 33.35
C ASP A 341 -41.12 -38.43 33.67
N GLU A 342 -40.95 -39.34 32.68
CA GLU A 342 -40.82 -40.79 32.95
C GLU A 342 -39.57 -41.11 33.76
N MET A 343 -38.45 -40.43 33.51
CA MET A 343 -37.20 -40.65 34.26
C MET A 343 -37.32 -40.07 35.68
N LEU A 344 -38.03 -38.97 35.88
CA LEU A 344 -38.37 -38.43 37.21
C LEU A 344 -39.33 -39.37 37.95
N ASP A 345 -40.36 -39.90 37.29
CA ASP A 345 -41.28 -40.90 37.85
C ASP A 345 -40.54 -42.22 38.16
N LEU A 346 -39.59 -42.64 37.32
CA LEU A 346 -38.75 -43.82 37.56
C LEU A 346 -37.73 -43.59 38.68
N ILE A 347 -37.19 -42.37 38.82
CA ILE A 347 -36.33 -41.99 39.95
C ILE A 347 -37.16 -41.96 41.23
N ASP A 348 -38.37 -41.41 41.23
CA ASP A 348 -39.27 -41.43 42.38
C ASP A 348 -39.73 -42.85 42.72
N GLN A 349 -40.05 -43.69 41.73
CA GLN A 349 -40.33 -45.12 41.97
C GLN A 349 -39.09 -45.88 42.43
N SER A 350 -37.90 -45.53 41.94
CA SER A 350 -36.63 -46.11 42.38
C SER A 350 -36.30 -45.68 43.81
N ASN A 351 -36.59 -44.43 44.18
CA ASN A 351 -36.43 -43.91 45.53
C ASN A 351 -37.49 -44.51 46.47
N GLU A 352 -38.72 -44.71 46.01
CA GLU A 352 -39.78 -45.36 46.78
C GLU A 352 -39.53 -46.87 46.91
N LEU A 353 -38.97 -47.51 45.87
CA LEU A 353 -38.44 -48.87 45.91
C LEU A 353 -37.24 -48.96 46.84
N GLN A 354 -36.29 -48.04 46.76
CA GLN A 354 -35.16 -47.95 47.68
C GLN A 354 -35.62 -47.70 49.10
N ASP A 355 -36.60 -46.85 49.38
CA ASP A 355 -37.19 -46.65 50.72
C ASP A 355 -37.95 -47.91 51.19
N SER A 356 -38.58 -48.64 50.27
CA SER A 356 -39.25 -49.91 50.57
C SER A 356 -38.25 -51.06 50.82
N LEU A 357 -37.12 -51.07 50.10
CA LEU A 357 -36.02 -52.02 50.19
C LEU A 357 -35.07 -51.67 51.35
N ALA A 358 -34.95 -50.38 51.69
CA ALA A 358 -34.16 -49.83 52.80
C ALA A 358 -34.83 -50.04 54.16
N ARG A 359 -36.04 -50.62 54.21
CA ARG A 359 -36.51 -51.29 55.43
C ARG A 359 -35.68 -52.52 55.81
N SER A 360 -34.70 -52.90 54.99
CA SER A 360 -33.66 -53.83 55.39
C SER A 360 -32.37 -53.50 54.63
N TYR A 361 -31.53 -52.65 55.21
CA TYR A 361 -30.11 -52.91 55.51
C TYR A 361 -29.47 -51.56 55.87
N ASP A 362 -29.36 -51.32 57.18
CA ASP A 362 -28.54 -50.27 57.79
C ASP A 362 -27.11 -50.32 57.20
N VAL A 363 -26.68 -49.23 56.59
CA VAL A 363 -25.26 -48.90 56.44
C VAL A 363 -25.03 -47.63 57.29
N PRO A 364 -24.16 -47.67 58.31
CA PRO A 364 -23.95 -46.55 59.23
C PRO A 364 -23.45 -45.27 58.53
N ASP A 365 -24.01 -44.13 58.88
CA ASP A 365 -23.75 -42.77 58.34
C ASP A 365 -22.34 -42.18 58.59
N ASP A 366 -21.35 -42.99 58.97
CA ASP A 366 -20.10 -42.47 59.55
C ASP A 366 -18.85 -42.57 58.66
N ILE A 367 -18.97 -42.87 57.37
CA ILE A 367 -17.80 -42.84 56.46
C ILE A 367 -17.73 -41.46 55.80
N SER A 368 -16.81 -40.62 56.28
CA SER A 368 -16.58 -39.29 55.72
C SER A 368 -15.84 -39.39 54.37
N GLU A 369 -16.25 -38.57 53.40
CA GLU A 369 -15.66 -38.47 52.05
C GLU A 369 -14.13 -38.29 52.07
N SER A 370 -13.61 -37.64 53.12
CA SER A 370 -12.17 -37.44 53.34
C SER A 370 -11.39 -38.70 53.73
N GLU A 371 -12.06 -39.72 54.27
CA GLU A 371 -11.43 -41.00 54.64
C GLU A 371 -11.32 -41.92 53.41
N LEU A 372 -12.31 -41.85 52.51
CA LEU A 372 -12.32 -42.52 51.21
C LEU A 372 -11.28 -41.94 50.24
N ASP A 373 -11.12 -40.61 50.21
CA ASP A 373 -10.08 -39.97 49.40
C ASP A 373 -8.67 -40.35 49.88
N ALA A 374 -8.47 -40.47 51.20
CA ALA A 374 -7.20 -40.89 51.79
C ALA A 374 -6.87 -42.37 51.52
N GLU A 375 -7.88 -43.26 51.53
CA GLU A 375 -7.69 -44.65 51.10
C GLU A 375 -7.46 -44.78 49.58
N LEU A 376 -8.10 -43.95 48.76
CA LEU A 376 -7.94 -43.94 47.31
C LEU A 376 -6.54 -43.47 46.89
N GLU A 377 -6.01 -42.46 47.57
CA GLU A 377 -4.64 -41.97 47.35
C GLU A 377 -3.59 -42.99 47.84
N ALA A 378 -3.87 -43.72 48.93
CA ALA A 378 -3.03 -44.83 49.39
C ALA A 378 -3.09 -46.05 48.46
N LEU A 379 -4.23 -46.35 47.81
CA LEU A 379 -4.35 -47.39 46.80
C LEU A 379 -3.69 -47.01 45.47
N GLY A 380 -3.67 -45.73 45.12
CA GLY A 380 -3.03 -45.19 43.92
C GLY A 380 -1.50 -45.32 43.91
N ASP A 381 -0.88 -45.33 45.10
CA ASP A 381 0.56 -45.51 45.28
C ASP A 381 0.99 -46.99 45.46
N GLU A 382 0.05 -47.94 45.63
CA GLU A 382 0.33 -49.39 45.69
C GLU A 382 0.04 -50.16 44.38
N ILE A 383 -0.61 -49.53 43.38
CA ILE A 383 -0.73 -50.05 42.00
C ILE A 383 0.30 -49.31 41.11
N ALA A 384 1.57 -49.41 41.51
CA ALA A 384 2.63 -49.37 40.53
C ALA A 384 2.56 -50.67 39.70
N GLU A 385 3.00 -50.62 38.45
CA GLU A 385 3.32 -51.80 37.63
C GLU A 385 2.13 -52.57 37.02
N ASP A 386 2.28 -52.77 35.70
CA ASP A 386 1.61 -53.73 34.84
C ASP A 386 0.11 -53.59 34.46
N GLU A 387 -0.08 -53.75 33.15
CA GLU A 387 -1.30 -54.10 32.42
C GLU A 387 -2.40 -53.03 32.20
N THR A 388 -2.45 -52.54 30.96
CA THR A 388 -3.63 -51.88 30.39
C THR A 388 -4.86 -52.79 30.44
N PRO A 389 -6.01 -52.34 30.98
CA PRO A 389 -7.22 -53.14 31.06
C PRO A 389 -7.80 -53.51 29.67
N ALA A 390 -8.21 -54.78 29.53
CA ALA A 390 -8.62 -55.45 28.29
C ALA A 390 -9.89 -54.94 27.57
N TYR A 391 -10.41 -53.75 27.91
CA TYR A 391 -11.57 -53.13 27.25
C TYR A 391 -11.19 -51.97 26.30
N LEU A 392 -9.90 -51.76 26.05
CA LEU A 392 -9.37 -50.75 25.12
C LEU A 392 -8.80 -51.31 23.79
N GLU A 393 -8.96 -52.61 23.50
CA GLU A 393 -8.61 -53.17 22.19
C GLU A 393 -9.75 -52.97 21.16
N MET A 394 -9.44 -52.33 20.03
CA MET A 394 -10.35 -52.24 18.88
C MET A 394 -10.39 -53.56 18.10
N PRO A 395 -11.52 -53.94 17.48
CA PRO A 395 -11.60 -55.17 16.68
C PRO A 395 -10.79 -55.07 15.38
N THR A 396 -10.02 -56.10 15.08
CA THR A 396 -9.35 -56.32 13.79
C THR A 396 -10.33 -56.95 12.80
N PHE A 397 -10.52 -56.34 11.63
CA PHE A 397 -11.22 -56.98 10.51
C PHE A 397 -10.28 -58.01 9.87
N VAL A 398 -10.76 -59.26 9.77
CA VAL A 398 -10.05 -60.36 9.09
C VAL A 398 -10.51 -60.40 7.63
N ASP A 399 -9.56 -60.21 6.71
CA ASP A 399 -9.69 -60.50 5.29
C ASP A 399 -9.74 -62.03 5.06
N GLU A 400 -10.77 -62.52 4.36
CA GLU A 400 -10.78 -63.87 3.78
C GLU A 400 -10.72 -63.82 2.25
N PRO A 401 -10.08 -64.81 1.60
CA PRO A 401 -9.44 -64.65 0.30
C PRO A 401 -10.38 -64.88 -0.88
N ILE A 402 -10.08 -64.22 -2.00
CA ILE A 402 -10.66 -64.51 -3.32
C ILE A 402 -9.58 -65.16 -4.20
N GLN A 403 -9.91 -66.26 -4.87
CA GLN A 403 -9.18 -66.85 -6.01
C GLN A 403 -10.18 -67.19 -7.14
N PRO A 404 -9.76 -67.37 -8.40
CA PRO A 404 -8.87 -66.49 -9.19
C PRO A 404 -9.36 -66.29 -10.66
N GLU A 405 -8.57 -65.51 -11.42
CA GLU A 405 -8.44 -65.39 -12.90
C GLU A 405 -9.52 -64.65 -13.73
N GLN A 406 -9.10 -63.57 -14.42
CA GLN A 406 -8.65 -63.62 -15.82
C GLN A 406 -8.00 -62.29 -16.27
N GLU A 407 -6.90 -62.41 -17.01
CA GLU A 407 -6.18 -61.34 -17.71
C GLU A 407 -7.08 -60.68 -18.77
N GLU A 408 -7.01 -59.35 -18.93
CA GLU A 408 -6.91 -58.75 -20.26
C GLU A 408 -6.43 -57.28 -20.23
N THR A 409 -5.53 -57.02 -21.16
CA THR A 409 -4.74 -55.82 -21.46
C THR A 409 -5.55 -54.59 -21.88
N VAL A 410 -5.13 -53.35 -21.51
CA VAL A 410 -5.23 -52.17 -22.40
C VAL A 410 -4.08 -51.18 -22.17
N LYS A 411 -3.61 -50.64 -23.30
CA LYS A 411 -2.41 -49.86 -23.59
C LYS A 411 -2.41 -48.42 -23.08
N GLU A 412 -1.21 -47.89 -22.87
CA GLU A 412 -0.89 -46.46 -22.80
C GLU A 412 -1.36 -45.72 -24.08
N GLY A 413 -2.08 -44.61 -23.87
CA GLY A 413 -2.53 -43.69 -24.90
C GLY A 413 -1.78 -42.36 -24.81
N GLU A 414 -1.29 -41.94 -25.97
CA GLU A 414 -0.36 -40.86 -26.24
C GLU A 414 -0.84 -39.44 -25.88
N LEU A 415 0.16 -38.58 -25.66
CA LEU A 415 0.06 -37.13 -25.77
C LEU A 415 -0.51 -36.72 -27.14
N VAL A 416 -1.47 -35.80 -27.12
CA VAL A 416 -1.86 -35.01 -28.30
C VAL A 416 -1.42 -33.57 -28.07
N GLN A 417 -0.76 -33.04 -29.10
CA GLN A 417 -0.28 -31.67 -29.28
C GLN A 417 -1.38 -30.62 -29.21
#